data_AF-A0A972Q6V0-F1
#
_entry.id   AF-A0A972Q6V0-F1
#
_cell.length_a   1.000
_cell.length_b   1.000
_cell.length_c   1.000
_cell.angle_alpha   90.00
_cell.angle_beta   90.00
_cell.angle_gamma   90.00
#
_symmetry.space_group_name_H-M   'P 1'
#
loop_
_entity.id
_entity.type
_entity.pdbx_description
1 polymer ?
#
loop_
_entity_poly.entity_id
_entity_poly.type
_entity_poly.pdbx_seq_one_letter_code
_entity_poly.pdbx_strand_id
1 'polypeptide(L)'
;MKKISILTGSLHAGKTSFVKKTIPFLTTQGHVNGFYTPKVFSGGKFIGYDLVNIEDEIAIPFIRLKNESGWFKFARFYFNPRAIDAGNRIIRLSMDADILIIDEIGPLEISGQGFRSGLDYCLQNYKGSLLLVCRDFLLEDVHKILRRFAEITKIFHPDRWNEIPLYI
;
A
#
# COMPACT_ATOMS: atom_id res chain seq x y z
N MET A 1 5.74 -17.33 -12.03
CA MET A 1 4.76 -17.34 -10.92
C MET A 1 4.78 -15.97 -10.26
N LYS A 2 3.61 -15.39 -9.98
CA LYS A 2 3.47 -14.15 -9.20
C LYS A 2 4.01 -14.38 -7.80
N LYS A 3 4.90 -13.50 -7.33
CA LYS A 3 5.39 -13.50 -5.95
C LYS A 3 4.65 -12.41 -5.17
N ILE A 4 4.06 -12.78 -4.05
CA ILE A 4 3.37 -11.82 -3.17
C ILE A 4 4.11 -11.77 -1.85
N SER A 5 4.62 -10.58 -1.54
CA SER A 5 5.29 -10.23 -0.31
C SER A 5 4.39 -9.32 0.51
N ILE A 6 4.32 -9.55 1.82
CA ILE A 6 3.55 -8.71 2.74
C ILE A 6 4.50 -8.04 3.72
N LEU A 7 4.49 -6.71 3.77
CA LEU A 7 5.07 -5.95 4.87
C LEU A 7 3.99 -5.69 5.92
N THR A 8 4.15 -6.25 7.10
CA THR A 8 3.22 -6.11 8.20
C THR A 8 3.90 -5.60 9.46
N GLY A 9 3.13 -4.96 10.32
CA GLY A 9 3.61 -4.38 11.57
C GLY A 9 2.53 -3.62 12.29
N SER A 10 2.76 -3.32 13.57
CA SER A 10 1.86 -2.50 14.38
C SER A 10 1.70 -1.08 13.82
N LEU A 11 0.72 -0.34 14.35
CA LEU A 11 0.58 1.07 14.02
C LEU A 11 1.85 1.81 14.47
N HIS A 12 2.37 2.70 13.62
CA HIS A 12 3.64 3.41 13.86
C HIS A 12 4.92 2.57 13.79
N ALA A 13 4.86 1.28 13.42
CA ALA A 13 6.06 0.44 13.21
C ALA A 13 6.99 0.87 12.07
N GLY A 14 6.77 2.03 11.44
CA GLY A 14 7.65 2.54 10.38
C GLY A 14 7.49 1.90 9.01
N LYS A 15 6.44 1.10 8.76
CA LYS A 15 6.21 0.42 7.45
C LYS A 15 6.31 1.33 6.23
N THR A 16 5.60 2.46 6.20
CA THR A 16 5.68 3.39 5.06
C THR A 16 7.07 4.00 4.92
N SER A 17 7.73 4.32 6.04
CA SER A 17 9.13 4.79 6.03
C SER A 17 10.07 3.70 5.51
N PHE A 18 9.78 2.45 5.81
CA PHE A 18 10.49 1.29 5.31
C PHE A 18 10.36 1.22 3.78
N VAL A 19 9.12 1.20 3.27
CA VAL A 19 8.82 1.18 1.83
C VAL A 19 9.57 2.29 1.11
N LYS A 20 9.45 3.52 1.59
CA LYS A 20 10.09 4.68 0.97
C LYS A 20 11.62 4.54 0.87
N LYS A 21 12.25 4.00 1.90
CA LYS A 21 13.71 3.77 1.92
C LYS A 21 14.14 2.60 1.04
N THR A 22 13.25 1.65 0.76
CA THR A 22 13.55 0.47 -0.05
C THR A 22 13.36 0.71 -1.55
N ILE A 23 12.53 1.68 -1.96
CA ILE A 23 12.30 2.03 -3.38
C ILE A 23 13.61 2.21 -4.16
N PRO A 24 14.60 3.03 -3.74
CA PRO A 24 15.83 3.23 -4.52
C PRO A 24 16.58 1.93 -4.80
N PHE A 25 16.61 1.01 -3.83
CA PHE A 25 17.23 -0.29 -4.01
C PHE A 25 16.42 -1.15 -4.99
N LEU A 26 15.09 -1.22 -4.83
CA LEU A 26 14.23 -2.02 -5.72
C LEU A 26 14.29 -1.52 -7.17
N THR A 27 14.44 -0.22 -7.39
CA THR A 27 14.63 0.36 -8.72
C THR A 27 15.91 -0.13 -9.40
N THR A 28 16.93 -0.56 -8.64
CA THR A 28 18.12 -1.21 -9.23
C THR A 28 17.84 -2.64 -9.71
N GLN A 29 16.72 -3.23 -9.30
CA GLN A 29 16.32 -4.61 -9.64
C GLN A 29 15.26 -4.65 -10.76
N GLY A 30 14.60 -3.54 -11.07
CA GLY A 30 13.58 -3.45 -12.11
C GLY A 30 12.74 -2.18 -12.00
N HIS A 31 11.75 -2.03 -12.89
CA HIS A 31 10.79 -0.93 -12.83
C HIS A 31 9.87 -1.11 -11.62
N VAL A 32 9.88 -0.12 -10.73
CA VAL A 32 9.05 -0.06 -9.53
C VAL A 32 7.93 0.95 -9.75
N ASN A 33 6.70 0.55 -9.49
CA ASN A 33 5.54 1.44 -9.59
C ASN A 33 4.53 1.14 -8.47
N GLY A 34 3.45 1.91 -8.40
CA GLY A 34 2.45 1.86 -7.32
C GLY A 34 2.47 3.10 -6.45
N PHE A 35 2.14 2.94 -5.17
CA PHE A 35 2.09 4.07 -4.25
C PHE A 35 2.44 3.70 -2.81
N TYR A 36 2.83 4.71 -2.03
CA TYR A 36 3.00 4.64 -0.58
C TYR A 36 2.22 5.75 0.12
N THR A 37 1.90 5.58 1.41
CA THR A 37 0.99 6.51 2.11
C THR A 37 1.62 7.21 3.33
N PRO A 38 2.46 8.24 3.13
CA PRO A 38 3.21 8.85 4.22
C PRO A 38 2.30 9.60 5.18
N LYS A 39 2.71 9.65 6.46
CA LYS A 39 2.05 10.47 7.47
C LYS A 39 2.26 11.95 7.18
N VAL A 40 1.20 12.72 7.38
CA VAL A 40 1.20 14.17 7.28
C VAL A 40 1.07 14.77 8.67
N PHE A 41 1.85 15.82 8.91
CA PHE A 41 1.84 16.58 10.16
C PHE A 41 1.61 18.06 9.87
N SER A 42 0.86 18.73 10.75
CA SER A 42 0.69 20.19 10.74
C SER A 42 0.88 20.72 12.16
N GLY A 43 1.81 21.66 12.33
CA GLY A 43 2.17 22.18 13.66
C GLY A 43 2.61 21.08 14.65
N GLY A 44 3.38 20.09 14.17
CA GLY A 44 3.84 18.96 14.97
C GLY A 44 2.77 17.90 15.30
N LYS A 45 1.50 18.12 14.92
CA LYS A 45 0.41 17.17 15.16
C LYS A 45 0.15 16.33 13.92
N PHE A 46 -0.01 15.03 14.10
CA PHE A 46 -0.44 14.12 13.05
C PHE A 46 -1.85 14.51 12.57
N ILE A 47 -2.04 14.70 11.27
CA ILE A 47 -3.33 15.09 10.68
C ILE A 47 -3.93 14.04 9.74
N GLY A 48 -3.14 13.06 9.29
CA GLY A 48 -3.59 12.05 8.33
C GLY A 48 -2.48 11.51 7.45
N TYR A 49 -2.84 11.02 6.28
CA TYR A 49 -1.93 10.39 5.32
C TYR A 49 -2.17 10.94 3.92
N ASP A 50 -1.10 11.10 3.15
CA ASP A 50 -1.18 11.33 1.71
C ASP A 50 -1.03 10.00 0.97
N LEU A 51 -1.41 9.97 -0.30
CA LEU A 51 -1.04 8.92 -1.25
C LEU A 51 -0.01 9.53 -2.18
N VAL A 52 1.16 8.91 -2.28
CA VAL A 52 2.25 9.33 -3.18
C VAL A 52 2.44 8.28 -4.25
N ASN A 53 2.25 8.67 -5.51
CA ASN A 53 2.58 7.84 -6.66
C ASN A 53 4.11 7.71 -6.78
N ILE A 54 4.60 6.49 -6.95
CA ILE A 54 6.05 6.22 -7.04
C ILE A 54 6.63 6.75 -8.36
N GLU A 55 5.85 6.72 -9.44
CA GLU A 55 6.35 7.07 -10.78
C GLU A 55 6.72 8.57 -10.91
N ASP A 56 5.88 9.45 -10.38
CA ASP A 56 6.01 10.91 -10.54
C ASP A 56 6.19 11.66 -9.22
N GLU A 57 6.21 10.95 -8.09
CA GLU A 57 6.27 11.50 -6.72
C GLU A 57 5.16 12.52 -6.40
N ILE A 58 4.05 12.50 -7.16
CA ILE A 58 2.90 13.38 -6.91
C ILE A 58 2.13 12.86 -5.70
N ALA A 59 1.90 13.77 -4.74
CA ALA A 59 1.13 13.51 -3.53
C ALA A 59 -0.31 14.01 -3.64
N ILE A 60 -1.26 13.20 -3.18
CA ILE A 60 -2.69 13.54 -3.07
C ILE A 60 -3.14 13.35 -1.62
N PRO A 61 -3.86 14.32 -1.01
CA PRO A 61 -4.51 14.12 0.29
C PRO A 61 -5.39 12.87 0.29
N PHE A 62 -5.07 11.88 1.12
CA PHE A 62 -5.78 10.59 1.09
C PHE A 62 -6.69 10.40 2.31
N ILE A 63 -6.11 10.44 3.51
CA ILE A 63 -6.83 10.24 4.77
C ILE A 63 -6.59 11.44 5.67
N ARG A 64 -7.61 11.90 6.38
CA ARG A 64 -7.52 12.97 7.38
C ARG A 64 -8.30 12.65 8.64
N LEU A 65 -7.90 13.25 9.76
CA LEU A 65 -8.64 13.19 11.03
C LEU A 65 -9.82 14.17 11.09
N LYS A 66 -9.80 15.21 10.25
CA LYS A 66 -10.86 16.20 10.14
C LYS A 66 -11.61 16.00 8.83
N ASN A 67 -12.89 16.34 8.85
CA ASN A 67 -13.72 16.29 7.65
C ASN A 67 -13.29 17.36 6.64
N GLU A 68 -13.39 17.02 5.37
CA GLU A 68 -13.25 17.93 4.24
C GLU A 68 -14.45 17.73 3.31
N SER A 69 -14.82 18.76 2.55
CA SER A 69 -15.99 18.70 1.68
C SER A 69 -15.88 17.57 0.66
N GLY A 70 -16.90 16.71 0.59
CA GLY A 70 -16.94 15.55 -0.30
C GLY A 70 -16.18 14.32 0.19
N TRP A 71 -15.56 14.36 1.37
CA TRP A 71 -14.89 13.20 1.96
C TRP A 71 -15.90 12.39 2.79
N PHE A 72 -15.72 11.07 2.81
CA PHE A 72 -16.59 10.18 3.60
C PHE A 72 -15.88 9.70 4.86
N LYS A 73 -16.66 9.48 5.92
CA LYS A 73 -16.14 9.00 7.20
C LYS A 73 -16.13 7.48 7.24
N PHE A 74 -15.02 6.90 7.69
CA PHE A 74 -14.92 5.50 8.05
C PHE A 74 -14.09 5.35 9.34
N ALA A 75 -14.69 4.73 10.36
CA ALA A 75 -14.16 4.74 11.73
C ALA A 75 -13.84 6.17 12.22
N ARG A 76 -12.60 6.42 12.64
CA ARG A 76 -12.14 7.73 13.12
C ARG A 76 -11.59 8.66 12.03
N PHE A 77 -11.59 8.21 10.78
CA PHE A 77 -10.92 8.90 9.68
C PHE A 77 -11.92 9.36 8.62
N TYR A 78 -11.51 10.37 7.85
CA TYR A 78 -12.17 10.83 6.64
C TYR A 78 -11.29 10.47 5.45
N PHE A 79 -11.90 9.94 4.39
CA PHE A 79 -11.22 9.45 3.20
C PHE A 79 -11.60 10.31 1.99
N ASN A 80 -10.60 10.64 1.18
CA ASN A 80 -10.77 11.35 -0.07
C ASN A 80 -11.14 10.38 -1.20
N PRO A 81 -12.36 10.46 -1.77
CA PRO A 81 -12.74 9.62 -2.91
C PRO A 81 -11.79 9.77 -4.10
N ARG A 82 -11.30 10.99 -4.37
CA ARG A 82 -10.38 11.23 -5.50
C ARG A 82 -9.04 10.52 -5.34
N ALA A 83 -8.53 10.44 -4.11
CA ALA A 83 -7.30 9.69 -3.84
C ALA A 83 -7.51 8.19 -3.96
N ILE A 84 -8.68 7.68 -3.56
CA ILE A 84 -9.07 6.28 -3.76
C ILE A 84 -9.14 5.95 -5.26
N ASP A 85 -9.82 6.78 -6.05
CA ASP A 85 -9.91 6.61 -7.50
C ASP A 85 -8.52 6.65 -8.16
N ALA A 86 -7.69 7.61 -7.75
CA ALA A 86 -6.30 7.72 -8.22
C ALA A 86 -5.47 6.48 -7.87
N GLY A 87 -5.53 5.99 -6.63
CA GLY A 87 -4.81 4.78 -6.21
C GLY A 87 -5.25 3.54 -6.98
N ASN A 88 -6.56 3.35 -7.18
CA ASN A 88 -7.07 2.26 -8.02
C ASN A 88 -6.60 2.39 -9.48
N ARG A 89 -6.52 3.60 -10.03
CA ARG A 89 -6.00 3.86 -11.38
C ARG A 89 -4.51 3.57 -11.48
N ILE A 90 -3.71 4.01 -10.51
CA ILE A 90 -2.26 3.72 -10.44
C ILE A 90 -2.05 2.20 -10.49
N ILE A 91 -2.74 1.45 -9.62
CA ILE A 91 -2.63 -0.03 -9.60
C ILE A 91 -2.91 -0.62 -11.00
N ARG A 92 -3.97 -0.18 -11.69
CA ARG A 92 -4.35 -0.72 -13.00
C ARG A 92 -3.37 -0.37 -14.12
N LEU A 93 -2.71 0.78 -14.03
CA LEU A 93 -1.75 1.25 -15.03
C LEU A 93 -0.35 0.65 -14.81
N SER A 94 -0.01 0.23 -13.60
CA SER A 94 1.29 -0.33 -13.24
C SER A 94 1.44 -1.85 -13.50
N MET A 95 0.67 -2.41 -14.43
CA MET A 95 0.64 -3.88 -14.64
C MET A 95 1.87 -4.42 -15.41
N ASP A 96 2.60 -3.54 -16.06
CA ASP A 96 3.85 -3.79 -16.79
C ASP A 96 5.11 -3.62 -15.93
N ALA A 97 4.97 -3.07 -14.71
CA ALA A 97 6.06 -2.94 -13.77
C ALA A 97 6.61 -4.32 -13.34
N ASP A 98 7.91 -4.38 -13.01
CA ASP A 98 8.52 -5.58 -12.43
C ASP A 98 8.09 -5.75 -10.97
N ILE A 99 7.96 -4.63 -10.26
CA ILE A 99 7.61 -4.56 -8.84
C ILE A 99 6.49 -3.54 -8.63
N LEU A 100 5.39 -3.99 -8.04
CA LEU A 100 4.23 -3.16 -7.71
C LEU A 100 4.10 -3.06 -6.18
N ILE A 101 4.03 -1.83 -5.67
CA ILE A 101 3.88 -1.55 -4.24
C ILE A 101 2.50 -0.96 -3.97
N ILE A 102 1.77 -1.54 -3.02
CA ILE A 102 0.48 -1.03 -2.56
C ILE A 102 0.51 -0.90 -1.04
N ASP A 103 0.65 0.33 -0.55
CA ASP A 103 0.63 0.64 0.88
C ASP A 103 -0.81 0.80 1.44
N GLU A 104 -0.96 0.62 2.74
CA GLU A 104 -2.21 0.78 3.50
C GLU A 104 -3.39 -0.10 3.04
N ILE A 105 -3.18 -1.42 2.91
CA ILE A 105 -4.29 -2.39 2.88
C ILE A 105 -4.91 -2.48 4.29
N GLY A 106 -6.00 -1.73 4.48
CA GLY A 106 -6.65 -1.51 5.77
C GLY A 106 -8.04 -2.15 5.88
N PRO A 107 -8.77 -1.89 6.97
CA PRO A 107 -10.12 -2.41 7.15
C PRO A 107 -11.09 -1.97 6.06
N LEU A 108 -10.83 -0.83 5.41
CA LEU A 108 -11.64 -0.35 4.30
C LEU A 108 -11.54 -1.30 3.10
N GLU A 109 -10.33 -1.71 2.72
CA GLU A 109 -10.05 -2.67 1.64
C GLU A 109 -10.58 -4.07 1.96
N ILE A 110 -10.48 -4.50 3.22
CA ILE A 110 -11.07 -5.77 3.68
C ILE A 110 -12.60 -5.73 3.51
N SER A 111 -13.24 -4.59 3.77
CA SER A 111 -14.69 -4.41 3.61
C SER A 111 -15.18 -4.32 2.16
N GLY A 112 -14.30 -4.42 1.17
CA GLY A 112 -14.66 -4.32 -0.25
C GLY A 112 -14.53 -2.91 -0.84
N GLN A 113 -14.05 -1.93 -0.06
CA GLN A 113 -13.99 -0.51 -0.43
C GLN A 113 -12.53 -0.06 -0.66
N GLY A 114 -12.32 1.25 -0.80
CA GLY A 114 -10.97 1.83 -0.93
C GLY A 114 -10.24 1.31 -2.17
N PHE A 115 -9.03 0.79 -2.00
CA PHE A 115 -8.22 0.26 -3.11
C PHE A 115 -8.63 -1.14 -3.58
N ARG A 116 -9.71 -1.71 -3.04
CA ARG A 116 -10.07 -3.10 -3.30
C ARG A 116 -10.26 -3.41 -4.79
N SER A 117 -10.88 -2.50 -5.55
CA SER A 117 -11.14 -2.75 -6.98
C SER A 117 -9.85 -2.92 -7.80
N GLY A 118 -8.83 -2.11 -7.51
CA GLY A 118 -7.52 -2.16 -8.14
C GLY A 118 -6.74 -3.38 -7.65
N LEU A 119 -6.80 -3.66 -6.34
CA LEU A 119 -6.17 -4.84 -5.76
C LEU A 119 -6.70 -6.13 -6.39
N ASP A 120 -8.03 -6.31 -6.49
CA ASP A 120 -8.62 -7.51 -7.10
C ASP A 120 -8.20 -7.65 -8.58
N TYR A 121 -8.17 -6.55 -9.32
CA TYR A 121 -7.69 -6.54 -10.71
C TYR A 121 -6.21 -6.93 -10.81
N CYS A 122 -5.36 -6.37 -9.95
CA CYS A 122 -3.94 -6.72 -9.86
C CYS A 122 -3.74 -8.20 -9.50
N LEU A 123 -4.47 -8.71 -8.50
CA LEU A 123 -4.37 -10.11 -8.09
C LEU A 123 -4.76 -11.08 -9.20
N GLN A 124 -5.64 -10.69 -10.13
CA GLN A 124 -6.02 -11.51 -11.28
C GLN A 124 -5.03 -11.39 -12.45
N ASN A 125 -4.56 -10.19 -12.77
CA ASN A 125 -3.92 -9.92 -14.07
C ASN A 125 -2.41 -9.68 -14.00
N TYR A 126 -1.91 -9.14 -12.89
CA TYR A 126 -0.50 -8.81 -12.74
C TYR A 126 0.37 -10.08 -12.74
N LYS A 127 1.61 -10.02 -13.19
CA LYS A 127 2.53 -11.17 -13.21
C LYS A 127 3.86 -10.93 -12.49
N GLY A 128 4.19 -9.68 -12.19
CA GLY A 128 5.41 -9.30 -11.49
C GLY A 128 5.37 -9.56 -9.97
N SER A 129 6.35 -9.01 -9.27
CA SER A 129 6.44 -9.04 -7.80
C SER A 129 5.50 -8.00 -7.19
N LEU A 130 4.69 -8.41 -6.21
CA LEU A 130 3.75 -7.54 -5.51
C LEU A 130 4.18 -7.39 -4.04
N LEU A 131 4.36 -6.16 -3.58
CA LEU A 131 4.55 -5.82 -2.17
C LEU A 131 3.28 -5.15 -1.63
N LEU A 132 2.59 -5.87 -0.74
CA LEU A 132 1.44 -5.34 -0.02
C LEU A 132 1.84 -4.91 1.38
N VAL A 133 1.36 -3.77 1.83
CA VAL A 133 1.57 -3.32 3.21
C VAL A 133 0.27 -3.35 3.97
N CYS A 134 0.23 -4.06 5.08
CA CYS A 134 -0.95 -4.13 5.95
C CYS A 134 -0.58 -4.01 7.43
N ARG A 135 -1.59 -3.95 8.29
CA ARG A 135 -1.38 -3.99 9.75
C ARG A 135 -1.42 -5.44 10.23
N ASP A 136 -0.69 -5.74 11.31
CA ASP A 136 -0.57 -7.12 11.82
C ASP A 136 -1.91 -7.79 12.09
N PHE A 137 -2.85 -7.06 12.69
CA PHE A 137 -4.18 -7.61 13.00
C PHE A 137 -5.03 -7.91 11.76
N LEU A 138 -4.64 -7.44 10.58
CA LEU A 138 -5.32 -7.72 9.30
C LEU A 138 -4.65 -8.84 8.50
N LEU A 139 -3.52 -9.37 8.96
CA LEU A 139 -2.72 -10.32 8.20
C LEU A 139 -3.54 -11.57 7.80
N GLU A 140 -4.36 -12.09 8.71
CA GLU A 140 -5.19 -13.25 8.43
C GLU A 140 -6.29 -12.95 7.38
N ASP A 141 -6.90 -11.76 7.43
CA ASP A 141 -7.91 -11.35 6.45
C ASP A 141 -7.29 -11.09 5.08
N VAL A 142 -6.11 -10.47 5.04
CA VAL A 142 -5.31 -10.31 3.82
C VAL A 142 -4.95 -11.69 3.26
N HIS A 143 -4.51 -12.63 4.09
CA HIS A 143 -4.22 -14.01 3.66
C HIS A 143 -5.44 -14.68 3.01
N LYS A 144 -6.64 -14.52 3.58
CA LYS A 144 -7.88 -15.07 3.04
C LYS A 144 -8.21 -14.51 1.65
N ILE A 145 -7.90 -13.25 1.39
CA ILE A 145 -8.05 -12.62 0.06
C ILE A 145 -7.02 -13.21 -0.90
N LEU A 146 -5.74 -13.25 -0.51
CA LEU A 146 -4.63 -13.59 -1.41
C LEU A 146 -4.57 -15.06 -1.80
N ARG A 147 -4.91 -15.99 -0.88
CA ARG A 147 -4.85 -17.45 -1.12
C ARG A 147 -5.68 -17.93 -2.32
N ARG A 148 -6.63 -17.11 -2.78
CA ARG A 148 -7.45 -17.39 -3.98
C ARG A 148 -6.70 -17.16 -5.28
N PHE A 149 -5.58 -16.44 -5.24
CA PHE A 149 -4.87 -15.94 -6.42
C PHE A 149 -3.40 -16.37 -6.47
N ALA A 150 -2.74 -16.51 -5.32
CA ALA A 150 -1.36 -16.97 -5.23
C ALA A 150 -1.02 -17.47 -3.81
N GLU A 151 0.05 -18.24 -3.72
CA GLU A 151 0.71 -18.52 -2.44
C GLU A 151 1.50 -17.28 -1.99
N ILE A 152 1.39 -16.94 -0.70
CA ILE A 152 2.15 -15.83 -0.13
C ILE A 152 3.58 -16.30 0.04
N THR A 153 4.50 -15.63 -0.64
CA THR A 153 5.88 -16.07 -0.66
C THR A 153 6.63 -15.64 0.58
N LYS A 154 6.35 -14.44 1.12
CA LYS A 154 7.08 -13.87 2.26
C LYS A 154 6.22 -12.90 3.08
N ILE A 155 6.48 -12.86 4.38
CA ILE A 155 5.90 -11.89 5.32
C ILE A 155 7.06 -11.25 6.07
N PHE A 156 7.08 -9.92 6.10
CA PHE A 156 8.16 -9.11 6.66
C PHE A 156 7.64 -8.21 7.76
N HIS A 157 8.50 -7.93 8.73
CA HIS A 157 8.29 -6.89 9.73
C HIS A 157 9.37 -5.81 9.58
N PRO A 158 9.01 -4.52 9.70
CA PRO A 158 9.94 -3.40 9.47
C PRO A 158 11.14 -3.40 10.41
N ASP A 159 11.04 -4.05 11.57
CA ASP A 159 12.13 -4.20 12.55
C ASP A 159 13.25 -5.15 12.06
N ARG A 160 13.03 -5.88 10.95
CA ARG A 160 13.99 -6.82 10.35
C ARG A 160 14.64 -6.26 9.08
N TRP A 161 15.03 -4.98 9.11
CA TRP A 161 15.55 -4.21 7.96
C TRP A 161 16.61 -4.94 7.12
N ASN A 162 17.54 -5.66 7.77
CA ASN A 162 18.68 -6.30 7.11
C ASN A 162 18.30 -7.53 6.27
N GLU A 163 17.05 -8.01 6.35
CA GLU A 163 16.62 -9.26 5.73
C GLU A 163 15.74 -9.07 4.48
N ILE A 164 15.46 -7.84 4.05
CA ILE A 164 14.35 -7.58 3.12
C ILE A 164 14.78 -7.17 1.70
N PRO A 165 15.80 -6.31 1.50
CA PRO A 165 16.20 -5.89 0.15
C PRO A 165 16.56 -7.07 -0.77
N LEU A 166 17.13 -8.15 -0.23
CA LEU A 166 17.65 -9.27 -1.03
C LEU A 166 16.57 -10.18 -1.66
N TYR A 167 15.28 -9.92 -1.45
CA TYR A 167 14.28 -10.99 -1.47
C TYR A 167 12.88 -10.64 -2.02
N ILE A 168 12.63 -9.40 -2.42
CA ILE A 168 11.38 -8.94 -3.06
C ILE A 168 11.44 -9.22 -4.57
#